data_AF-A0A6J0XC77-F1
#
_entry.id   AF-A0A6J0XC77-F1
#
_cell.length_a   1.000
_cell.length_b   1.000
_cell.length_c   1.000
_cell.angle_alpha   90.00
_cell.angle_beta   90.00
_cell.angle_gamma   90.00
#
_symmetry.space_group_name_H-M   'P 1'
#
loop_
_entity.id
_entity.type
_entity.pdbx_description
1 polymer ?
#
loop_
_entity_poly.entity_id
_entity_poly.type
_entity_poly.pdbx_seq_one_letter_code
_entity_poly.pdbx_strand_id
1 'polypeptide(L)'
;MRTRHVNLLITLVAVVLFSFSCFCISRMTQTSNQLTNCRNHISEFKESILRLKNKTERNRQELLNAFKEMKLDISEKEHDAKNAVEKKVNASDTNETVSDAFEVLKFFFPHLRKVDRIYPNVIMGREKTGVTFALGIPTVNRGNYSYLKQTLTSLLSRMTLPEEKDSVVIVSIADSNENYVKSVVDMITKKFKRQVTSGSLEVISIPAYFYPNISHAAGSTDDSEKLESWRIKQVLDFCFLMLYAQPKAMYYLQLEDDIIANKMYLTKITDFVHTITSNNWLYIEFSVLGFIGKLFKSEDLTDFVRFFLMFYKDKPVDLLLGDIFLVKMCTPGEALEKCIERNKHIRIRYKPSLFQHVGIQSSYPGREQYFKDIYY
;
A
#
# COMPACT_ATOMS: atom_id res chain seq x y z
N MET A 1 51.30 -53.51 63.36
CA MET A 1 50.09 -53.42 62.50
C MET A 1 49.65 -51.98 62.17
N ARG A 2 50.00 -50.95 62.97
CA ARG A 2 49.52 -49.56 62.79
C ARG A 2 50.05 -48.81 61.54
N THR A 3 51.30 -49.05 61.16
CA THR A 3 51.99 -48.37 60.01
C THR A 3 51.50 -48.83 58.64
N ARG A 4 51.05 -50.10 58.49
CA ARG A 4 50.49 -50.61 57.22
C ARG A 4 49.13 -49.97 56.89
N HIS A 5 48.29 -49.72 57.90
CA HIS A 5 46.99 -49.07 57.70
C HIS A 5 47.12 -47.59 57.33
N VAL A 6 48.11 -46.88 57.89
CA VAL A 6 48.39 -45.48 57.53
C VAL A 6 48.88 -45.36 56.08
N ASN A 7 49.79 -46.23 55.65
CA ASN A 7 50.24 -46.25 54.25
C ASN A 7 49.10 -46.61 53.28
N LEU A 8 48.22 -47.55 53.65
CA LEU A 8 47.04 -47.90 52.84
C LEU A 8 46.08 -46.72 52.69
N LEU A 9 45.83 -45.98 53.79
CA LEU A 9 44.97 -44.80 53.79
C LEU A 9 45.56 -43.66 52.92
N ILE A 10 46.87 -43.41 53.02
CA ILE A 10 47.58 -42.42 52.20
C ILE A 10 47.50 -42.80 50.71
N THR A 11 47.69 -44.09 50.40
CA THR A 11 47.60 -44.59 49.01
C THR A 11 46.18 -44.44 48.47
N LEU A 12 45.16 -44.73 49.28
CA LEU A 12 43.75 -44.59 48.90
C LEU A 12 43.37 -43.12 48.68
N VAL A 13 43.82 -42.21 49.54
CA VAL A 13 43.65 -40.76 49.35
C VAL A 13 44.35 -40.28 48.08
N ALA A 14 45.57 -40.74 47.80
CA ALA A 14 46.29 -40.39 46.58
C ALA A 14 45.55 -40.86 45.31
N VAL A 15 44.97 -42.08 45.32
CA VAL A 15 44.17 -42.61 44.20
C VAL A 15 42.87 -41.82 44.03
N VAL A 16 42.20 -41.43 45.12
CA VAL A 16 40.99 -40.59 45.06
C VAL A 16 41.30 -39.19 44.50
N LEU A 17 42.40 -38.57 44.93
CA LEU A 17 42.83 -37.27 44.42
C LEU A 17 43.25 -37.34 42.94
N PHE A 18 43.94 -38.40 42.54
CA PHE A 18 44.31 -38.62 41.14
C PHE A 18 43.10 -38.90 40.24
N SER A 19 42.16 -39.74 40.69
CA SER A 19 40.92 -39.99 39.93
C SER A 19 40.03 -38.75 39.85
N PHE A 20 39.95 -37.95 40.91
CA PHE A 20 39.25 -36.67 40.90
C PHE A 20 39.92 -35.67 39.94
N SER A 21 41.26 -35.58 39.93
CA SER A 21 41.97 -34.69 38.99
C SER A 21 41.77 -35.12 37.53
N CYS A 22 41.84 -36.42 37.23
CA CYS A 22 41.51 -36.97 35.91
C CYS A 22 40.05 -36.66 35.51
N PHE A 23 39.09 -36.80 36.42
CA PHE A 23 37.69 -36.45 36.17
C PHE A 23 37.51 -34.96 35.89
N CYS A 24 38.16 -34.08 36.66
CA CYS A 24 38.16 -32.64 36.43
C CYS A 24 38.76 -32.27 35.06
N ILE A 25 39.89 -32.87 34.68
CA ILE A 25 40.51 -32.65 33.36
C ILE A 25 39.60 -33.12 32.23
N SER A 26 38.99 -34.30 32.37
CA SER A 26 38.04 -34.84 31.39
C SER A 26 36.82 -33.92 31.24
N ARG A 27 36.24 -33.45 32.35
CA ARG A 27 35.12 -32.49 32.36
C ARG A 27 35.53 -31.19 31.67
N MET A 28 36.66 -30.59 32.04
CA MET A 28 37.13 -29.34 31.42
C MET A 28 37.39 -29.49 29.92
N THR A 29 37.93 -30.62 29.48
CA THR A 29 38.17 -30.90 28.06
C THR A 29 36.84 -31.02 27.31
N GLN A 30 35.84 -31.69 27.89
CA GLN A 30 34.50 -31.78 27.32
C GLN A 30 33.83 -30.40 27.19
N THR A 31 33.89 -29.55 28.23
CA THR A 31 33.34 -28.19 28.16
C THR A 31 34.09 -27.33 27.14
N SER A 32 35.42 -27.44 27.06
CA SER A 32 36.24 -26.73 26.06
C SER A 32 35.87 -27.12 24.63
N ASN A 33 35.66 -28.41 24.37
CA ASN A 33 35.21 -28.91 23.07
C ASN A 33 33.81 -28.39 22.72
N GLN A 34 32.88 -28.39 23.68
CA GLN A 34 31.54 -27.81 23.50
C GLN A 34 31.59 -26.30 23.21
N LEU A 35 32.45 -25.56 23.92
CA LEU A 35 32.61 -24.12 23.73
C LEU A 35 33.21 -23.80 22.35
N THR A 36 34.16 -24.61 21.90
CA THR A 36 34.77 -24.52 20.57
C THR A 36 33.74 -24.82 19.48
N ASN A 37 32.93 -25.86 19.66
CA ASN A 37 31.85 -26.18 18.71
C ASN A 37 30.79 -25.06 18.65
N CYS A 38 30.41 -24.51 19.81
CA CYS A 38 29.51 -23.34 19.88
C CYS A 38 30.11 -22.13 19.16
N ARG A 39 31.41 -21.84 19.34
CA ARG A 39 32.11 -20.75 18.66
C ARG A 39 32.12 -20.94 17.14
N ASN A 40 32.31 -22.18 16.66
CA ASN A 40 32.27 -22.50 15.24
C ASN A 40 30.87 -22.28 14.66
N HIS A 41 29.82 -22.80 15.32
CA HIS A 41 28.43 -22.56 14.90
C HIS A 41 28.05 -21.07 14.91
N ILE A 42 28.49 -20.30 15.91
CA ILE A 42 28.28 -18.84 15.92
C ILE A 42 28.97 -18.18 14.74
N SER A 43 30.16 -18.68 14.34
CA SER A 43 30.91 -18.13 13.21
C SER A 43 30.23 -18.47 11.87
N GLU A 44 29.78 -19.70 11.68
CA GLU A 44 28.99 -20.13 10.52
C GLU A 44 27.67 -19.35 10.42
N PHE A 45 27.00 -19.13 11.55
CA PHE A 45 25.78 -18.34 11.62
C PHE A 45 26.04 -16.87 11.26
N LYS A 46 27.12 -16.27 11.77
CA LYS A 46 27.53 -14.90 11.39
C LYS A 46 27.81 -14.80 9.90
N GLU A 47 28.50 -15.78 9.32
CA GLU A 47 28.78 -15.80 7.89
C GLU A 47 27.50 -15.94 7.06
N SER A 48 26.58 -16.82 7.49
CA SER A 48 25.27 -16.99 6.87
C SER A 48 24.44 -15.71 6.89
N ILE A 49 24.42 -15.01 8.03
CA ILE A 49 23.77 -13.69 8.16
C ILE A 49 24.40 -12.68 7.21
N LEU A 50 25.73 -12.63 7.11
CA LEU A 50 26.41 -11.69 6.22
C LEU A 50 26.10 -11.98 4.75
N ARG A 51 26.07 -13.26 4.36
CA ARG A 51 25.67 -13.69 3.01
C ARG A 51 24.22 -13.29 2.70
N LEU A 52 23.30 -13.49 3.64
CA LEU A 52 21.90 -13.07 3.49
C LEU A 52 21.78 -11.55 3.38
N LYS A 53 22.49 -10.78 4.21
CA LYS A 53 22.51 -9.31 4.15
C LYS A 53 22.99 -8.81 2.79
N ASN A 54 24.10 -9.36 2.28
CA ASN A 54 24.63 -9.00 0.96
C ASN A 54 23.67 -9.39 -0.17
N LYS A 55 23.00 -10.54 -0.06
CA LYS A 55 21.96 -10.94 -1.03
C LYS A 55 20.78 -9.97 -1.01
N THR A 56 20.28 -9.57 0.16
CA THR A 56 19.20 -8.60 0.28
C THR A 56 19.59 -7.23 -0.28
N GLU A 57 20.82 -6.78 -0.06
CA GLU A 57 21.33 -5.54 -0.65
C GLU A 57 21.34 -5.59 -2.18
N ARG A 58 21.85 -6.68 -2.76
CA ARG A 58 21.83 -6.88 -4.21
C ARG A 58 20.41 -6.89 -4.76
N ASN A 59 19.51 -7.67 -4.15
CA ASN A 59 18.11 -7.73 -4.58
C ASN A 59 17.42 -6.36 -4.50
N ARG A 60 17.70 -5.56 -3.45
CA ARG A 60 17.17 -4.19 -3.32
C ARG A 60 17.68 -3.31 -4.47
N GLN A 61 18.97 -3.39 -4.78
CA GLN A 61 19.56 -2.59 -5.84
C GLN A 61 19.05 -3.00 -7.22
N GLU A 62 18.90 -4.30 -7.48
CA GLU A 62 18.26 -4.85 -8.68
C GLU A 62 16.82 -4.35 -8.82
N LEU A 63 16.03 -4.36 -7.73
CA LEU A 63 14.67 -3.85 -7.74
C LEU A 63 14.61 -2.35 -8.07
N LEU A 64 15.48 -1.53 -7.45
CA LEU A 64 15.53 -0.10 -7.74
C LEU A 64 15.98 0.20 -9.17
N ASN A 65 16.92 -0.59 -9.69
CA ASN A 65 17.36 -0.48 -11.08
C ASN A 65 16.23 -0.87 -12.04
N ALA A 66 15.54 -1.99 -11.81
CA ALA A 66 14.39 -2.42 -12.59
C ALA A 66 13.26 -1.36 -12.55
N PHE A 67 13.02 -0.76 -11.39
CA PHE A 67 12.04 0.34 -11.26
C PHE A 67 12.45 1.57 -12.08
N LYS A 68 13.75 1.90 -12.12
CA LYS A 68 14.28 3.00 -12.92
C LYS A 68 14.21 2.73 -14.41
N GLU A 69 14.61 1.54 -14.86
CA GLU A 69 14.51 1.10 -16.27
C GLU A 69 13.05 1.11 -16.72
N MET A 70 12.16 0.55 -15.91
CA MET A 70 10.73 0.58 -16.15
C MET A 70 10.19 2.01 -16.34
N LYS A 71 10.65 2.96 -15.50
CA LYS A 71 10.26 4.37 -15.61
C LYS A 71 10.73 4.98 -16.93
N LEU A 72 11.93 4.62 -17.40
CA LEU A 72 12.45 5.07 -18.70
C LEU A 72 11.64 4.47 -19.85
N ASP A 73 11.43 3.15 -19.87
CA ASP A 73 10.66 2.45 -20.90
C ASP A 73 9.23 2.99 -21.05
N ILE A 74 8.56 3.28 -19.93
CA ILE A 74 7.22 3.88 -19.95
C ILE A 74 7.28 5.29 -20.52
N SER A 75 8.26 6.09 -20.11
CA SER A 75 8.40 7.48 -20.59
C SER A 75 8.68 7.54 -22.09
N GLU A 76 9.51 6.63 -22.61
CA GLU A 76 9.80 6.49 -24.04
C GLU A 76 8.53 6.10 -24.82
N LYS A 77 7.78 5.10 -24.32
CA LYS A 77 6.51 4.69 -24.94
C LYS A 77 5.44 5.77 -24.90
N GLU A 78 5.34 6.53 -23.81
CA GLU A 78 4.44 7.69 -23.72
C GLU A 78 4.82 8.77 -24.74
N HIS A 79 6.12 9.02 -24.94
CA HIS A 79 6.62 9.97 -25.93
C HIS A 79 6.36 9.50 -27.37
N ASP A 80 6.60 8.22 -27.67
CA ASP A 80 6.30 7.62 -28.97
C ASP A 80 4.80 7.63 -29.28
N ALA A 81 3.96 7.33 -28.28
CA ALA A 81 2.51 7.42 -28.39
C ALA A 81 2.06 8.85 -28.67
N LYS A 82 2.60 9.85 -27.96
CA LYS A 82 2.34 11.27 -28.22
C LYS A 82 2.74 11.68 -29.65
N ASN A 83 3.94 11.30 -30.11
CA ASN A 83 4.40 11.60 -31.46
C ASN A 83 3.54 10.94 -32.54
N ALA A 84 3.06 9.71 -32.30
CA ALA A 84 2.16 9.02 -33.22
C ALA A 84 0.77 9.67 -33.27
N VAL A 85 0.29 10.20 -32.14
CA VAL A 85 -0.95 10.97 -32.05
C VAL A 85 -0.79 12.33 -32.74
N GLU A 86 0.27 13.08 -32.48
CA GLU A 86 0.54 14.37 -33.15
C GLU A 86 0.63 14.22 -34.68
N LYS A 87 1.26 13.14 -35.17
CA LYS A 87 1.27 12.82 -36.62
C LYS A 87 -0.13 12.53 -37.19
N LYS A 88 -1.08 12.05 -36.37
CA LYS A 88 -2.48 11.82 -36.77
C LYS A 88 -3.38 13.07 -36.58
N VAL A 89 -3.09 13.93 -35.61
CA VAL A 89 -3.87 15.15 -35.30
C VAL A 89 -3.67 16.27 -36.33
N ASN A 90 -2.61 16.21 -37.14
CA ASN A 90 -2.44 17.09 -38.31
C ASN A 90 -3.51 16.90 -39.44
N ALA A 91 -4.64 16.24 -39.14
CA ALA A 91 -5.80 16.10 -40.03
C ALA A 91 -7.16 16.48 -39.40
N SER A 92 -7.26 16.91 -38.13
CA SER A 92 -8.51 17.44 -37.55
C SER A 92 -8.30 18.05 -36.16
N ASP A 93 -9.04 19.12 -35.88
CA ASP A 93 -8.89 20.09 -34.78
C ASP A 93 -8.69 19.55 -33.34
N THR A 94 -7.82 20.31 -32.66
CA THR A 94 -7.57 20.51 -31.22
C THR A 94 -8.26 19.60 -30.20
N ASN A 95 -7.47 18.81 -29.47
CA ASN A 95 -7.61 18.63 -28.02
C ASN A 95 -6.23 18.37 -27.40
N GLU A 96 -5.96 19.06 -26.31
CA GLU A 96 -4.68 19.11 -25.58
C GLU A 96 -4.11 17.72 -25.28
N THR A 97 -2.83 17.54 -25.62
CA THR A 97 -1.99 16.36 -25.35
C THR A 97 -1.71 16.19 -23.85
N VAL A 98 -2.72 15.78 -23.09
CA VAL A 98 -2.53 15.27 -21.72
C VAL A 98 -1.78 13.94 -21.81
N SER A 99 -0.65 13.82 -21.11
CA SER A 99 0.01 12.51 -20.88
C SER A 99 -1.03 11.56 -20.33
N ASP A 100 -1.39 10.52 -21.08
CA ASP A 100 -2.38 9.56 -20.61
C ASP A 100 -1.73 8.72 -19.50
N ALA A 101 -1.96 9.13 -18.25
CA ALA A 101 -1.45 8.46 -17.04
C ALA A 101 -1.79 6.96 -17.02
N PHE A 102 -2.79 6.52 -17.79
CA PHE A 102 -3.20 5.13 -17.93
C PHE A 102 -2.33 4.30 -18.87
N GLU A 103 -1.43 4.89 -19.66
CA GLU A 103 -0.52 4.13 -20.54
C GLU A 103 0.41 3.21 -19.75
N VAL A 104 0.73 3.56 -18.49
CA VAL A 104 1.44 2.68 -17.55
C VAL A 104 0.79 1.29 -17.45
N LEU A 105 -0.54 1.20 -17.59
CA LEU A 105 -1.27 -0.05 -17.48
C LEU A 105 -0.95 -1.01 -18.64
N LYS A 106 -0.66 -0.51 -19.85
CA LYS A 106 -0.30 -1.36 -21.01
C LYS A 106 1.02 -2.10 -20.81
N PHE A 107 1.90 -1.56 -19.96
CA PHE A 107 3.13 -2.23 -19.58
C PHE A 107 2.83 -3.51 -18.79
N PHE A 108 2.01 -3.39 -17.74
CA PHE A 108 1.69 -4.49 -16.81
C PHE A 108 0.65 -5.48 -17.34
N PHE A 109 -0.23 -5.02 -18.24
CA PHE A 109 -1.37 -5.80 -18.71
C PHE A 109 -1.31 -6.03 -20.22
N PRO A 110 -0.82 -7.22 -20.67
CA PRO A 110 -0.71 -7.53 -22.09
C PRO A 110 -2.03 -7.41 -22.87
N HIS A 111 -3.16 -7.73 -22.24
CA HIS A 111 -4.48 -7.63 -22.86
C HIS A 111 -4.90 -6.19 -23.17
N LEU A 112 -4.33 -5.20 -22.48
CA LEU A 112 -4.62 -3.78 -22.69
C LEU A 112 -3.79 -3.15 -23.82
N ARG A 113 -2.75 -3.82 -24.33
CA ARG A 113 -1.88 -3.29 -25.39
C ARG A 113 -2.60 -3.04 -26.72
N LYS A 114 -3.71 -3.74 -26.94
CA LYS A 114 -4.56 -3.59 -28.14
C LYS A 114 -5.70 -2.59 -27.93
N VAL A 115 -5.84 -2.03 -26.73
CA VAL A 115 -6.88 -1.04 -26.42
C VAL A 115 -6.35 0.33 -26.79
N ASP A 116 -7.08 1.06 -27.63
CA ASP A 116 -6.66 2.37 -28.14
C ASP A 116 -6.43 3.36 -26.99
N ARG A 117 -7.43 3.53 -26.12
CA ARG A 117 -7.37 4.41 -24.95
C ARG A 117 -7.90 3.70 -23.72
N ILE A 118 -7.14 3.75 -22.62
CA ILE A 118 -7.56 3.21 -21.33
C ILE A 118 -8.04 4.38 -20.49
N TYR A 119 -9.33 4.45 -20.22
CA TYR A 119 -9.90 5.54 -19.44
C TYR A 119 -11.14 5.05 -18.70
N PRO A 120 -11.48 5.58 -17.51
CA PRO A 120 -12.76 5.27 -16.88
C PRO A 120 -13.95 5.64 -17.76
N ASN A 121 -15.06 4.96 -17.54
CA ASN A 121 -16.35 5.45 -17.99
C ASN A 121 -16.75 6.61 -17.07
N VAL A 122 -16.59 7.84 -17.53
CA VAL A 122 -17.02 9.03 -16.77
C VAL A 122 -18.54 9.13 -16.86
N ILE A 123 -19.22 8.83 -15.75
CA ILE A 123 -20.69 8.85 -15.67
C ILE A 123 -21.19 10.23 -15.29
N MET A 124 -20.51 10.88 -14.33
CA MET A 124 -20.76 12.26 -13.93
C MET A 124 -19.43 12.96 -13.73
N GLY A 125 -19.14 13.98 -14.53
CA GLY A 125 -17.91 14.74 -14.39
C GLY A 125 -18.03 16.10 -15.06
N ARG A 126 -17.28 17.07 -14.54
CA ARG A 126 -17.06 18.38 -15.17
C ARG A 126 -15.57 18.60 -15.47
N GLU A 127 -14.80 17.51 -15.46
CA GLU A 127 -13.35 17.49 -15.69
C GLU A 127 -12.62 18.52 -14.83
N LYS A 128 -12.99 18.59 -13.55
CA LYS A 128 -12.40 19.56 -12.62
C LYS A 128 -10.92 19.23 -12.42
N THR A 129 -10.06 20.21 -12.63
CA THR A 129 -8.60 20.13 -12.52
C THR A 129 -8.04 21.37 -11.82
N GLY A 130 -6.77 21.34 -11.43
CA GLY A 130 -6.08 22.46 -10.79
C GLY A 130 -6.54 22.77 -9.36
N VAL A 131 -7.18 21.80 -8.68
CA VAL A 131 -7.63 21.95 -7.28
C VAL A 131 -6.54 21.51 -6.30
N THR A 132 -6.66 21.88 -5.03
CA THR A 132 -5.71 21.41 -4.01
C THR A 132 -5.89 19.93 -3.68
N PHE A 133 -7.12 19.44 -3.55
CA PHE A 133 -7.39 18.06 -3.11
C PHE A 133 -8.29 17.24 -4.04
N ALA A 134 -7.85 16.03 -4.39
CA ALA A 134 -8.69 14.98 -4.93
C ALA A 134 -8.94 13.91 -3.86
N LEU A 135 -10.21 13.61 -3.55
CA LEU A 135 -10.61 12.63 -2.55
C LEU A 135 -11.15 11.39 -3.28
N GLY A 136 -10.41 10.28 -3.25
CA GLY A 136 -10.80 9.05 -3.94
C GLY A 136 -11.59 8.10 -3.04
N ILE A 137 -12.75 7.65 -3.52
CA ILE A 137 -13.64 6.71 -2.82
C ILE A 137 -14.04 5.58 -3.77
N PRO A 138 -13.42 4.39 -3.70
CA PRO A 138 -13.90 3.22 -4.42
C PRO A 138 -15.13 2.65 -3.73
N THR A 139 -16.06 2.11 -4.52
CA THR A 139 -17.28 1.48 -4.02
C THR A 139 -17.62 0.23 -4.85
N VAL A 140 -18.13 -0.79 -4.17
CA VAL A 140 -18.52 -2.08 -4.76
C VAL A 140 -19.85 -2.55 -4.15
N ASN A 141 -20.55 -3.42 -4.87
CA ASN A 141 -21.83 -3.93 -4.41
C ASN A 141 -21.65 -4.85 -3.20
N ARG A 142 -22.33 -4.54 -2.09
CA ARG A 142 -22.40 -5.38 -0.88
C ARG A 142 -23.80 -5.98 -0.65
N GLY A 143 -24.56 -6.19 -1.73
CA GLY A 143 -25.93 -6.67 -1.67
C GLY A 143 -26.86 -5.64 -1.04
N ASN A 144 -27.44 -5.98 0.12
CA ASN A 144 -28.42 -5.12 0.80
C ASN A 144 -27.79 -3.98 1.63
N TYR A 145 -26.45 -3.94 1.70
CA TYR A 145 -25.73 -2.96 2.51
C TYR A 145 -25.10 -1.89 1.61
N SER A 146 -25.25 -0.62 1.99
CA SER A 146 -24.64 0.50 1.29
C SER A 146 -24.28 1.62 2.26
N TYR A 147 -22.99 1.91 2.38
CA TYR A 147 -22.46 2.95 3.27
C TYR A 147 -22.14 4.27 2.54
N LEU A 148 -21.98 4.23 1.21
CA LEU A 148 -21.53 5.35 0.39
C LEU A 148 -22.32 6.65 0.62
N LYS A 149 -23.65 6.56 0.71
CA LYS A 149 -24.52 7.72 0.97
C LYS A 149 -24.15 8.41 2.29
N GLN A 150 -23.90 7.63 3.33
CA GLN A 150 -23.55 8.15 4.65
C GLN A 150 -22.16 8.78 4.61
N THR A 151 -21.19 8.12 3.97
CA THR A 151 -19.83 8.60 3.75
C THR A 151 -19.81 9.94 3.01
N LEU A 152 -20.47 10.03 1.85
CA LEU A 152 -20.57 11.26 1.07
C LEU A 152 -21.25 12.38 1.86
N THR A 153 -22.33 12.06 2.58
CA THR A 153 -23.00 13.03 3.45
C THR A 153 -22.04 13.56 4.51
N SER A 154 -21.28 12.67 5.17
CA SER A 154 -20.31 13.05 6.19
C SER A 154 -19.18 13.92 5.64
N LEU A 155 -18.65 13.59 4.47
CA LEU A 155 -17.54 14.33 3.85
C LEU A 155 -17.99 15.70 3.39
N LEU A 156 -19.03 15.76 2.55
CA LEU A 156 -19.45 16.99 1.89
C LEU A 156 -20.09 17.99 2.86
N SER A 157 -20.81 17.53 3.89
CA SER A 157 -21.42 18.44 4.88
C SER A 157 -20.42 19.02 5.89
N ARG A 158 -19.20 18.47 5.96
CA ARG A 158 -18.14 18.89 6.90
C ARG A 158 -17.01 19.68 6.22
N MET A 159 -17.17 20.00 4.93
CA MET A 159 -16.36 20.96 4.19
C MET A 159 -17.00 22.35 4.24
N THR A 160 -16.18 23.38 4.21
CA THR A 160 -16.60 24.75 3.91
C THR A 160 -16.82 24.94 2.39
N LEU A 161 -17.51 26.02 2.00
CA LEU A 161 -17.73 26.30 0.57
C LEU A 161 -16.42 26.55 -0.22
N PRO A 162 -15.40 27.26 0.30
CA PRO A 162 -14.11 27.38 -0.37
C PRO A 162 -13.41 26.03 -0.55
N GLU A 163 -13.41 25.19 0.49
CA GLU A 163 -12.84 23.84 0.45
C GLU A 163 -13.51 22.95 -0.59
N GLU A 164 -14.83 22.97 -0.68
CA GLU A 164 -15.56 22.21 -1.70
C GLU A 164 -15.29 22.73 -3.13
N LYS A 165 -15.06 24.05 -3.28
CA LYS A 165 -14.66 24.64 -4.55
C LYS A 165 -13.22 24.28 -4.92
N ASP A 166 -12.35 24.10 -3.95
CA ASP A 166 -10.94 23.74 -4.12
C ASP A 166 -10.65 22.24 -3.90
N SER A 167 -11.68 21.41 -4.10
CA SER A 167 -11.53 19.96 -4.08
C SER A 167 -12.45 19.27 -5.09
N VAL A 168 -12.13 18.01 -5.37
CA VAL A 168 -12.97 17.08 -6.12
C VAL A 168 -13.08 15.77 -5.37
N VAL A 169 -14.30 15.33 -5.09
CA VAL A 169 -14.58 14.00 -4.55
C VAL A 169 -14.87 13.08 -5.73
N ILE A 170 -14.16 11.96 -5.83
CA ILE A 170 -14.24 11.02 -6.95
C ILE A 170 -14.76 9.69 -6.41
N VAL A 171 -15.98 9.34 -6.78
CA VAL A 171 -16.55 8.01 -6.52
C VAL A 171 -16.19 7.11 -7.69
N SER A 172 -15.42 6.06 -7.42
CA SER A 172 -15.06 5.04 -8.41
C SER A 172 -15.88 3.77 -8.19
N ILE A 173 -16.83 3.52 -9.08
CA ILE A 173 -17.65 2.31 -9.06
C ILE A 173 -16.81 1.18 -9.67
N ALA A 174 -16.28 0.35 -8.79
CA ALA A 174 -15.43 -0.79 -9.14
C ALA A 174 -16.25 -2.07 -9.25
N ASP A 175 -17.42 -2.01 -9.89
CA ASP A 175 -18.36 -3.13 -9.99
C ASP A 175 -18.97 -3.15 -11.39
N SER A 176 -19.09 -4.33 -11.98
CA SER A 176 -19.64 -4.52 -13.33
C SER A 176 -21.16 -4.70 -13.33
N ASN A 177 -21.81 -4.78 -12.17
CA ASN A 177 -23.26 -4.90 -12.06
C ASN A 177 -23.94 -3.57 -12.44
N GLU A 178 -24.56 -3.53 -13.63
CA GLU A 178 -25.24 -2.35 -14.16
C GLU A 178 -26.35 -1.82 -13.26
N ASN A 179 -27.09 -2.70 -12.57
CA ASN A 179 -28.15 -2.28 -11.64
C ASN A 179 -27.55 -1.56 -10.43
N TYR A 180 -26.42 -2.04 -9.92
CA TYR A 180 -25.70 -1.38 -8.84
C TYR A 180 -25.14 -0.04 -9.29
N VAL A 181 -24.48 0.03 -10.45
CA VAL A 181 -23.99 1.28 -11.05
C VAL A 181 -25.13 2.31 -11.14
N LYS A 182 -26.27 1.91 -11.72
CA LYS A 182 -27.45 2.76 -11.83
C LYS A 182 -27.97 3.21 -10.45
N SER A 183 -28.01 2.32 -9.47
CA SER A 183 -28.47 2.66 -8.11
C SER A 183 -27.59 3.73 -7.43
N VAL A 184 -26.26 3.65 -7.63
CA VAL A 184 -25.30 4.63 -7.10
C VAL A 184 -25.49 5.98 -7.80
N VAL A 185 -25.59 5.96 -9.13
CA VAL A 185 -25.84 7.14 -9.97
C VAL A 185 -27.13 7.84 -9.54
N ASP A 186 -28.25 7.12 -9.47
CA ASP A 186 -29.55 7.66 -9.08
C ASP A 186 -29.51 8.27 -7.66
N MET A 187 -28.85 7.59 -6.72
CA MET A 187 -28.65 8.08 -5.36
C MET A 187 -27.86 9.39 -5.34
N ILE A 188 -26.76 9.47 -6.09
CA ILE A 188 -25.90 10.64 -6.16
C ILE A 188 -26.61 11.82 -6.82
N THR A 189 -27.24 11.60 -7.98
CA THR A 189 -28.01 12.64 -8.68
C THR A 189 -29.12 13.21 -7.80
N LYS A 190 -29.82 12.36 -7.03
CA LYS A 190 -30.93 12.79 -6.17
C LYS A 190 -30.46 13.53 -4.92
N LYS A 191 -29.34 13.14 -4.31
CA LYS A 191 -28.90 13.67 -3.00
C LYS A 191 -27.80 14.72 -3.07
N PHE A 192 -26.96 14.69 -4.10
CA PHE A 192 -25.77 15.54 -4.22
C PHE A 192 -25.77 16.35 -5.52
N LYS A 193 -26.96 16.71 -6.02
CA LYS A 193 -27.15 17.47 -7.27
C LYS A 193 -26.28 18.73 -7.34
N ARG A 194 -26.16 19.47 -6.22
CA ARG A 194 -25.35 20.69 -6.16
C ARG A 194 -23.88 20.41 -6.46
N GLN A 195 -23.31 19.39 -5.82
CA GLN A 195 -21.90 19.02 -5.95
C GLN A 195 -21.59 18.43 -7.33
N VAL A 196 -22.51 17.63 -7.88
CA VAL A 196 -22.38 17.14 -9.27
C VAL A 196 -22.43 18.30 -10.25
N THR A 197 -23.36 19.25 -10.06
CA THR A 197 -23.49 20.41 -10.94
C THR A 197 -22.26 21.31 -10.90
N SER A 198 -21.67 21.51 -9.71
CA SER A 198 -20.46 22.31 -9.53
C SER A 198 -19.16 21.59 -9.94
N GLY A 199 -19.21 20.29 -10.25
CA GLY A 199 -18.02 19.48 -10.52
C GLY A 199 -17.21 19.10 -9.28
N SER A 200 -17.70 19.37 -8.07
CA SER A 200 -17.02 18.99 -6.83
C SER A 200 -17.24 17.52 -6.44
N LEU A 201 -18.18 16.83 -7.10
CA LEU A 201 -18.39 15.39 -7.00
C LEU A 201 -18.45 14.77 -8.40
N GLU A 202 -17.54 13.84 -8.67
CA GLU A 202 -17.47 13.06 -9.90
C GLU A 202 -17.78 11.58 -9.63
N VAL A 203 -18.36 10.90 -10.61
CA VAL A 203 -18.66 9.48 -10.60
C VAL A 203 -18.07 8.84 -11.84
N ILE A 204 -17.19 7.87 -11.64
CA ILE A 204 -16.61 7.05 -12.69
C ILE A 204 -16.96 5.58 -12.47
N SER A 205 -16.96 4.77 -13.52
CA SER A 205 -16.88 3.32 -13.39
C SER A 205 -15.65 2.75 -14.08
N ILE A 206 -15.09 1.70 -13.47
CA ILE A 206 -13.92 1.01 -14.00
C ILE A 206 -14.40 0.04 -15.09
N PRO A 207 -13.90 0.14 -16.34
CA PRO A 207 -14.34 -0.74 -17.41
C PRO A 207 -13.98 -2.21 -17.12
N ALA A 208 -14.89 -3.14 -17.37
CA ALA A 208 -14.66 -4.57 -17.08
C ALA A 208 -13.44 -5.15 -17.81
N TYR A 209 -13.11 -4.63 -19.00
CA TYR A 209 -11.94 -5.06 -19.78
C TYR A 209 -10.60 -4.70 -19.13
N PHE A 210 -10.58 -3.77 -18.16
CA PHE A 210 -9.38 -3.39 -17.44
C PHE A 210 -8.79 -4.58 -16.68
N TYR A 211 -9.64 -5.32 -15.98
CA TYR A 211 -9.21 -6.39 -15.11
C TYR A 211 -8.60 -7.54 -15.92
N PRO A 212 -7.42 -8.07 -15.54
CA PRO A 212 -6.90 -9.28 -16.13
C PRO A 212 -7.85 -10.45 -15.84
N ASN A 213 -7.79 -11.50 -16.66
CA ASN A 213 -8.50 -12.73 -16.35
C ASN A 213 -7.86 -13.37 -15.12
N ILE A 214 -8.49 -13.19 -13.95
CA ILE A 214 -8.13 -13.86 -12.71
C ILE A 214 -8.90 -15.20 -12.70
N SER A 215 -8.50 -16.09 -13.60
CA SER A 215 -9.23 -17.29 -14.01
C SER A 215 -9.46 -18.34 -12.92
N HIS A 216 -8.98 -18.10 -11.69
CA HIS A 216 -9.16 -19.04 -10.57
C HIS A 216 -10.43 -18.79 -9.76
N ALA A 217 -10.96 -17.57 -9.63
CA ALA A 217 -12.05 -17.31 -8.66
C ALA A 217 -13.49 -17.45 -9.16
N ALA A 218 -13.77 -17.24 -10.45
CA ALA A 218 -15.17 -17.16 -10.92
C ALA A 218 -15.94 -18.49 -10.84
N GLY A 219 -15.24 -19.62 -10.69
CA GLY A 219 -15.82 -20.96 -10.53
C GLY A 219 -15.22 -21.80 -9.40
N SER A 220 -14.34 -21.22 -8.57
CA SER A 220 -13.69 -21.96 -7.49
C SER A 220 -14.60 -22.09 -6.27
N THR A 221 -14.60 -23.27 -5.66
CA THR A 221 -15.21 -23.52 -4.36
C THR A 221 -14.24 -23.20 -3.21
N ASP A 222 -12.98 -22.88 -3.50
CA ASP A 222 -11.97 -22.56 -2.50
C ASP A 222 -12.09 -21.10 -2.07
N ASP A 223 -12.33 -20.90 -0.77
CA ASP A 223 -12.42 -19.58 -0.15
C ASP A 223 -11.07 -18.83 -0.19
N SER A 224 -9.94 -19.54 -0.29
CA SER A 224 -8.61 -18.93 -0.41
C SER A 224 -8.44 -18.23 -1.76
N GLU A 225 -8.80 -18.89 -2.86
CA GLU A 225 -8.67 -18.33 -4.22
C GLU A 225 -9.62 -17.13 -4.44
N LYS A 226 -10.81 -17.16 -3.83
CA LYS A 226 -11.75 -16.02 -3.82
C LYS A 226 -11.18 -14.83 -3.06
N LEU A 227 -10.59 -15.07 -1.90
CA LEU A 227 -9.97 -14.03 -1.09
C LEU A 227 -8.77 -13.39 -1.81
N GLU A 228 -7.95 -14.21 -2.45
CA GLU A 228 -6.82 -13.73 -3.26
C GLU A 228 -7.31 -12.86 -4.42
N SER A 229 -8.31 -13.33 -5.17
CA SER A 229 -8.86 -12.57 -6.30
C SER A 229 -9.51 -11.26 -5.87
N TRP A 230 -10.19 -11.24 -4.72
CA TRP A 230 -10.72 -10.02 -4.13
C TRP A 230 -9.61 -9.03 -3.75
N ARG A 231 -8.51 -9.49 -3.14
CA ARG A 231 -7.34 -8.64 -2.80
C ARG A 231 -6.69 -8.07 -4.06
N ILE A 232 -6.47 -8.90 -5.08
CA ILE A 232 -5.92 -8.49 -6.37
C ILE A 232 -6.80 -7.39 -6.96
N LYS A 233 -8.10 -7.63 -7.04
CA LYS A 233 -9.06 -6.66 -7.57
C LYS A 233 -8.99 -5.34 -6.80
N GLN A 234 -8.97 -5.39 -5.46
CA GLN A 234 -8.92 -4.20 -4.63
C GLN A 234 -7.67 -3.34 -4.91
N VAL A 235 -6.48 -3.95 -5.06
CA VAL A 235 -5.25 -3.22 -5.44
C VAL A 235 -5.43 -2.52 -6.80
N LEU A 236 -6.03 -3.22 -7.78
CA LEU A 236 -6.29 -2.67 -9.10
C LEU A 236 -7.30 -1.53 -9.08
N ASP A 237 -8.35 -1.64 -8.27
CA ASP A 237 -9.36 -0.59 -8.07
C ASP A 237 -8.72 0.71 -7.58
N PHE A 238 -7.83 0.62 -6.59
CA PHE A 238 -7.08 1.76 -6.08
C PHE A 238 -6.12 2.34 -7.12
N CYS A 239 -5.37 1.50 -7.84
CA CYS A 239 -4.46 1.97 -8.89
C CYS A 239 -5.20 2.78 -9.96
N PHE A 240 -6.34 2.27 -10.44
CA PHE A 240 -7.13 2.94 -11.48
C PHE A 240 -7.67 4.30 -11.00
N LEU A 241 -8.15 4.37 -9.76
CA LEU A 241 -8.63 5.60 -9.14
C LEU A 241 -7.51 6.61 -8.91
N MET A 242 -6.34 6.18 -8.43
CA MET A 242 -5.16 7.04 -8.26
C MET A 242 -4.73 7.67 -9.59
N LEU A 243 -4.69 6.89 -10.68
CA LEU A 243 -4.36 7.40 -12.01
C LEU A 243 -5.37 8.44 -12.51
N TYR A 244 -6.67 8.22 -12.29
CA TYR A 244 -7.70 9.19 -12.66
C TYR A 244 -7.59 10.49 -11.87
N ALA A 245 -7.24 10.40 -10.58
CA ALA A 245 -7.12 11.55 -9.70
C ALA A 245 -5.83 12.36 -9.90
N GLN A 246 -4.76 11.72 -10.38
CA GLN A 246 -3.43 12.30 -10.51
C GLN A 246 -3.39 13.67 -11.23
N PRO A 247 -4.00 13.85 -12.41
CA PRO A 247 -3.91 15.14 -13.11
C PRO A 247 -4.85 16.21 -12.55
N LYS A 248 -5.69 15.90 -11.55
CA LYS A 248 -6.76 16.80 -11.09
C LYS A 248 -6.35 17.71 -9.94
N ALA A 249 -5.46 17.25 -9.07
CA ALA A 249 -5.19 17.93 -7.81
C ALA A 249 -3.71 17.94 -7.42
N MET A 250 -3.34 18.83 -6.49
CA MET A 250 -1.99 18.82 -5.88
C MET A 250 -1.78 17.62 -4.96
N TYR A 251 -2.82 17.26 -4.19
CA TYR A 251 -2.80 16.13 -3.26
C TYR A 251 -3.95 15.16 -3.53
N TYR A 252 -3.67 13.88 -3.35
CA TYR A 252 -4.66 12.81 -3.39
C TYR A 252 -4.88 12.20 -2.01
N LEU A 253 -6.11 12.19 -1.54
CA LEU A 253 -6.53 11.57 -0.29
C LEU A 253 -7.30 10.29 -0.60
N GLN A 254 -6.73 9.14 -0.23
CA GLN A 254 -7.40 7.85 -0.32
C GLN A 254 -8.40 7.67 0.83
N LEU A 255 -9.64 7.36 0.48
CA LEU A 255 -10.73 7.03 1.41
C LEU A 255 -11.44 5.74 0.98
N GLU A 256 -12.38 5.29 1.79
CA GLU A 256 -13.27 4.16 1.52
C GLU A 256 -14.73 4.61 1.63
N ASP A 257 -15.67 3.82 1.11
CA ASP A 257 -17.08 4.18 1.03
C ASP A 257 -17.86 3.93 2.33
N ASP A 258 -17.21 3.49 3.40
CA ASP A 258 -17.78 3.11 4.69
C ASP A 258 -17.11 3.82 5.89
N ILE A 259 -16.86 5.11 5.75
CA ILE A 259 -16.22 5.96 6.76
C ILE A 259 -17.11 7.12 7.22
N ILE A 260 -16.77 7.66 8.39
CA ILE A 260 -17.25 8.95 8.89
C ILE A 260 -16.04 9.85 9.11
N ALA A 261 -16.05 11.01 8.46
CA ALA A 261 -14.98 12.01 8.59
C ALA A 261 -15.26 12.94 9.77
N ASN A 262 -14.25 13.35 10.53
CA ASN A 262 -14.39 14.26 11.66
C ASN A 262 -14.86 15.66 11.20
N LYS A 263 -15.37 16.50 12.12
CA LYS A 263 -15.75 17.88 11.75
C LYS A 263 -14.49 18.66 11.31
N MET A 264 -14.66 19.46 10.26
CA MET A 264 -13.59 20.29 9.66
C MET A 264 -12.34 19.48 9.28
N TYR A 265 -12.52 18.23 8.85
CA TYR A 265 -11.38 17.36 8.54
C TYR A 265 -10.49 17.96 7.45
N LEU A 266 -11.06 18.58 6.39
CA LEU A 266 -10.25 19.13 5.30
C LEU A 266 -9.48 20.38 5.74
N THR A 267 -10.07 21.21 6.61
CA THR A 267 -9.36 22.33 7.25
C THR A 267 -8.16 21.82 8.03
N LYS A 268 -8.36 20.81 8.89
CA LYS A 268 -7.29 20.21 9.69
C LYS A 268 -6.19 19.58 8.84
N ILE A 269 -6.56 18.92 7.74
CA ILE A 269 -5.60 18.37 6.77
C ILE A 269 -4.79 19.52 6.16
N THR A 270 -5.47 20.55 5.67
CA THR A 270 -4.85 21.72 5.03
C THR A 270 -3.88 22.40 5.98
N ASP A 271 -4.33 22.74 7.18
CA ASP A 271 -3.49 23.38 8.21
C ASP A 271 -2.27 22.51 8.55
N PHE A 272 -2.47 21.20 8.73
CA PHE A 272 -1.38 20.30 9.05
C PHE A 272 -0.35 20.20 7.94
N VAL A 273 -0.79 20.08 6.68
CA VAL A 273 0.13 20.06 5.52
C VAL A 273 0.97 21.34 5.47
N HIS A 274 0.39 22.51 5.74
CA HIS A 274 1.12 23.78 5.78
C HIS A 274 2.15 23.88 6.93
N THR A 275 1.97 23.12 8.01
CA THR A 275 2.95 23.09 9.12
C THR A 275 4.17 22.22 8.83
N ILE A 276 4.11 21.35 7.81
CA ILE A 276 5.21 20.47 7.44
C ILE A 276 6.22 21.27 6.61
N THR A 277 7.39 21.54 7.19
CA THR A 277 8.46 22.32 6.55
C THR A 277 9.31 21.51 5.57
N SER A 278 9.30 20.19 5.68
CA SER A 278 10.06 19.29 4.82
C SER A 278 9.21 18.78 3.68
N ASN A 279 9.70 18.91 2.44
CA ASN A 279 9.04 18.35 1.27
C ASN A 279 9.37 16.86 1.02
N ASN A 280 10.08 16.18 1.93
CA ASN A 280 10.59 14.82 1.71
C ASN A 280 9.74 13.70 2.36
N TRP A 281 8.46 13.94 2.64
CA TRP A 281 7.58 12.90 3.18
C TRP A 281 7.05 11.96 2.08
N LEU A 282 6.77 10.71 2.44
CA LEU A 282 6.31 9.68 1.50
C LEU A 282 4.78 9.72 1.32
N TYR A 283 4.06 9.77 2.44
CA TYR A 283 2.62 10.05 2.53
C TYR A 283 2.30 10.48 3.97
N ILE A 284 1.14 11.10 4.18
CA ILE A 284 0.67 11.53 5.50
C ILE A 284 -0.53 10.67 5.93
N GLU A 285 -0.51 10.18 7.16
CA GLU A 285 -1.58 9.36 7.73
C GLU A 285 -2.56 10.18 8.58
N PHE A 286 -3.84 10.17 8.20
CA PHE A 286 -4.96 10.73 8.95
C PHE A 286 -5.91 9.66 9.52
N SER A 287 -5.59 8.38 9.34
CA SER A 287 -6.17 7.25 10.07
C SER A 287 -5.12 6.14 10.20
N VAL A 288 -5.20 5.37 11.29
CA VAL A 288 -4.34 4.20 11.50
C VAL A 288 -4.88 2.94 10.83
N LEU A 289 -6.12 2.97 10.32
CA LEU A 289 -6.77 1.83 9.69
C LEU A 289 -6.36 1.72 8.22
N GLY A 290 -5.60 0.66 7.90
CA GLY A 290 -5.30 0.25 6.53
C GLY A 290 -4.94 1.42 5.59
N PHE A 291 -5.61 1.48 4.45
CA PHE A 291 -5.37 2.44 3.38
C PHE A 291 -6.22 3.71 3.50
N ILE A 292 -7.08 3.78 4.52
CA ILE A 292 -7.96 4.93 4.79
C ILE A 292 -7.11 6.12 5.24
N GLY A 293 -7.46 7.31 4.73
CA GLY A 293 -6.90 8.58 5.18
C GLY A 293 -5.42 8.74 4.86
N LYS A 294 -4.94 8.12 3.77
CA LYS A 294 -3.56 8.27 3.29
C LYS A 294 -3.52 9.40 2.27
N LEU A 295 -2.78 10.44 2.59
CA LEU A 295 -2.60 11.62 1.74
C LEU A 295 -1.26 11.50 1.00
N PHE A 296 -1.32 11.59 -0.32
CA PHE A 296 -0.19 11.52 -1.23
C PHE A 296 -0.06 12.85 -1.97
N LYS A 297 1.15 13.21 -2.37
CA LYS A 297 1.31 14.21 -3.44
C LYS A 297 0.91 13.57 -4.76
N SER A 298 0.16 14.30 -5.58
CA SER A 298 -0.27 13.77 -6.87
C SER A 298 0.90 13.48 -7.80
N GLU A 299 1.99 14.26 -7.72
CA GLU A 299 3.21 14.03 -8.50
C GLU A 299 3.85 12.65 -8.24
N ASP A 300 3.67 12.09 -7.04
CA ASP A 300 4.25 10.81 -6.65
C ASP A 300 3.34 9.61 -6.97
N LEU A 301 2.06 9.84 -7.30
CA LEU A 301 1.06 8.76 -7.45
C LEU A 301 1.46 7.71 -8.48
N THR A 302 2.01 8.13 -9.61
CA THR A 302 2.43 7.19 -10.66
C THR A 302 3.50 6.22 -10.17
N ASP A 303 4.41 6.67 -9.30
CA ASP A 303 5.44 5.81 -8.72
C ASP A 303 4.85 4.81 -7.70
N PHE A 304 3.83 5.21 -6.93
CA PHE A 304 3.07 4.28 -6.09
C PHE A 304 2.31 3.25 -6.93
N VAL A 305 1.60 3.70 -7.97
CA VAL A 305 0.84 2.83 -8.87
C VAL A 305 1.76 1.81 -9.53
N ARG A 306 2.92 2.23 -10.06
CA ARG A 306 3.91 1.30 -10.62
C ARG A 306 4.35 0.26 -9.58
N PHE A 307 4.68 0.68 -8.36
CA PHE A 307 5.08 -0.25 -7.31
C PHE A 307 3.96 -1.22 -6.95
N PHE A 308 2.72 -0.74 -6.82
CA PHE A 308 1.57 -1.61 -6.53
C PHE A 308 1.33 -2.62 -7.64
N LEU A 309 1.42 -2.21 -8.90
CA LEU A 309 1.27 -3.07 -10.07
C LEU A 309 2.40 -4.09 -10.23
N MET A 310 3.58 -3.89 -9.64
CA MET A 310 4.63 -4.92 -9.61
C MET A 310 4.27 -6.10 -8.71
N PHE A 311 3.48 -5.87 -7.66
CA PHE A 311 3.23 -6.84 -6.59
C PHE A 311 1.74 -7.07 -6.30
N TYR A 312 0.86 -6.65 -7.21
CA TYR A 312 -0.59 -6.67 -7.03
C TYR A 312 -1.17 -8.08 -6.84
N LYS A 313 -0.44 -9.12 -7.28
CA LYS A 313 -0.79 -10.53 -7.07
C LYS A 313 -0.28 -11.08 -5.75
N ASP A 314 0.72 -10.46 -5.15
CA ASP A 314 1.45 -11.04 -4.03
C ASP A 314 0.92 -10.56 -2.67
N LYS A 315 0.49 -9.29 -2.59
CA LYS A 315 0.14 -8.66 -1.31
C LYS A 315 -1.02 -7.66 -1.44
N PRO A 316 -1.86 -7.50 -0.40
CA PRO A 316 -2.83 -6.42 -0.32
C PRO A 316 -2.16 -5.05 -0.24
N VAL A 317 -2.89 -4.00 -0.64
CA VAL A 317 -2.38 -2.63 -0.78
C VAL A 317 -1.76 -2.08 0.51
N ASP A 318 -2.30 -2.44 1.68
CA ASP A 318 -1.80 -1.98 2.98
C ASP A 318 -0.38 -2.44 3.25
N LEU A 319 -0.06 -3.68 2.88
CA LEU A 319 1.28 -4.25 3.02
C LEU A 319 2.21 -3.65 1.96
N LEU A 320 1.72 -3.44 0.74
CA LEU A 320 2.50 -2.78 -0.32
C LEU A 320 2.89 -1.35 0.04
N LEU A 321 2.01 -0.60 0.73
CA LEU A 321 2.32 0.72 1.25
C LEU A 321 3.43 0.69 2.31
N GLY A 322 3.47 -0.35 3.13
CA GLY A 322 4.59 -0.61 4.04
C GLY A 322 5.87 -0.98 3.29
N ASP A 323 5.78 -1.86 2.30
CA ASP A 323 6.93 -2.36 1.55
C ASP A 323 7.62 -1.25 0.76
N ILE A 324 6.88 -0.34 0.12
CA ILE A 324 7.49 0.77 -0.63
C ILE A 324 8.29 1.68 0.30
N PHE A 325 7.82 1.90 1.54
CA PHE A 325 8.58 2.64 2.54
C PHE A 325 9.88 1.91 2.90
N LEU A 326 9.82 0.59 3.13
CA LEU A 326 11.01 -0.21 3.45
C LEU A 326 12.03 -0.17 2.32
N VAL A 327 11.58 -0.36 1.08
CA VAL A 327 12.44 -0.37 -0.12
C VAL A 327 13.10 0.99 -0.34
N LYS A 328 12.36 2.09 -0.19
CA LYS A 328 12.87 3.44 -0.44
C LYS A 328 13.70 4.01 0.71
N MET A 329 13.39 3.68 1.97
CA MET A 329 13.91 4.42 3.14
C MET A 329 14.84 3.61 4.06
N CYS A 330 14.75 2.27 4.02
CA CYS A 330 15.53 1.41 4.91
C CYS A 330 16.76 0.81 4.23
N THR A 331 17.84 0.68 5.02
CA THR A 331 19.05 -0.02 4.58
C THR A 331 18.90 -1.52 4.84
N PRO A 332 19.19 -2.40 3.87
CA PRO A 332 19.22 -3.84 4.07
C PRO A 332 20.06 -4.29 5.27
N GLY A 333 19.44 -5.07 6.15
CA GLY A 333 20.05 -5.56 7.38
C GLY A 333 20.18 -4.53 8.50
N GLU A 334 19.62 -3.32 8.35
CA GLU A 334 19.31 -2.43 9.47
C GLU A 334 18.13 -3.02 10.27
N ALA A 335 18.14 -2.84 11.59
CA ALA A 335 16.98 -3.17 12.42
C ALA A 335 15.78 -2.29 12.01
N LEU A 336 14.60 -2.88 11.85
CA LEU A 336 13.42 -2.19 11.36
C LEU A 336 13.06 -0.98 12.24
N GLU A 337 13.19 -1.13 13.55
CA GLU A 337 12.91 -0.09 14.54
C GLU A 337 13.82 1.12 14.34
N LYS A 338 15.10 0.89 14.01
CA LYS A 338 16.06 1.97 13.72
C LYS A 338 15.70 2.70 12.44
N CYS A 339 15.31 1.97 11.39
CA CYS A 339 14.85 2.59 10.15
C CYS A 339 13.59 3.44 10.38
N ILE A 340 12.61 2.90 11.09
CA ILE A 340 11.36 3.61 11.40
C ILE A 340 11.67 4.88 12.22
N GLU A 341 12.51 4.77 13.25
CA GLU A 341 12.92 5.89 14.10
C GLU A 341 13.60 7.00 13.27
N ARG A 342 14.58 6.63 12.44
CA ARG A 342 15.32 7.55 11.57
C ARG A 342 14.40 8.27 10.57
N ASN A 343 13.37 7.57 10.09
CA ASN A 343 12.46 8.05 9.05
C ASN A 343 11.09 8.49 9.60
N LYS A 344 10.97 8.80 10.90
CA LYS A 344 9.73 9.31 11.50
C LYS A 344 9.17 10.55 10.80
N HIS A 345 10.06 11.40 10.29
CA HIS A 345 9.70 12.62 9.54
C HIS A 345 9.27 12.33 8.10
N ILE A 346 9.50 11.11 7.60
CA ILE A 346 9.08 10.67 6.25
C ILE A 346 7.65 10.10 6.30
N ARG A 347 7.34 9.30 7.33
CA ARG A 347 6.03 8.70 7.57
C ARG A 347 5.30 9.50 8.65
N ILE A 348 4.73 10.62 8.23
CA ILE A 348 4.10 11.58 9.12
C ILE A 348 2.68 11.10 9.45
N ARG A 349 2.31 11.17 10.73
CA ARG A 349 0.96 10.84 11.20
C ARG A 349 0.35 12.01 11.94
N TYR A 350 -0.85 12.40 11.52
CA TYR A 350 -1.68 13.33 12.25
C TYR A 350 -2.40 12.63 13.40
N LYS A 351 -2.56 13.32 14.53
CA LYS A 351 -3.30 12.83 15.71
C LYS A 351 -4.20 13.94 16.25
N PRO A 352 -5.47 13.66 16.62
CA PRO A 352 -6.18 12.38 16.52
C PRO A 352 -6.56 12.00 15.09
N SER A 353 -6.98 10.76 14.85
CA SER A 353 -7.44 10.32 13.53
C SER A 353 -8.65 11.15 13.05
N LEU A 354 -8.75 11.39 11.74
CA LEU A 354 -9.81 12.18 11.14
C LEU A 354 -10.91 11.34 10.49
N PHE A 355 -10.72 10.03 10.34
CA PHE A 355 -11.67 9.14 9.68
C PHE A 355 -11.92 7.90 10.53
N GLN A 356 -13.20 7.58 10.74
CA GLN A 356 -13.62 6.37 11.43
C GLN A 356 -14.34 5.43 10.47
N HIS A 357 -13.83 4.23 10.33
CA HIS A 357 -14.51 3.15 9.65
C HIS A 357 -15.80 2.71 10.39
N VAL A 358 -16.90 2.57 9.65
CA VAL A 358 -18.23 2.21 10.16
C VAL A 358 -18.88 1.03 9.44
N GLY A 359 -18.28 0.50 8.38
CA GLY A 359 -18.79 -0.64 7.64
C GLY A 359 -18.75 -1.92 8.46
N ILE A 360 -19.91 -2.52 8.76
CA ILE A 360 -19.95 -3.83 9.42
C ILE A 360 -19.80 -4.92 8.35
N GLN A 361 -20.50 -4.79 7.23
CA GLN A 361 -20.39 -5.73 6.12
C GLN A 361 -19.15 -5.40 5.28
N SER A 362 -18.22 -6.35 5.20
CA SER A 362 -17.04 -6.23 4.36
C SER A 362 -17.43 -6.17 2.88
N SER A 363 -16.58 -5.53 2.07
CA SER A 363 -16.64 -5.66 0.62
C SER A 363 -16.22 -7.05 0.12
N TYR A 364 -15.59 -7.87 0.97
CA TYR A 364 -15.47 -9.31 0.73
C TYR A 364 -16.81 -9.99 1.10
N PRO A 365 -17.49 -10.68 0.16
CA PRO A 365 -18.82 -11.24 0.40
C PRO A 365 -18.88 -12.18 1.61
N GLY A 366 -19.96 -12.08 2.39
CA GLY A 366 -20.24 -12.99 3.50
C GLY A 366 -19.40 -12.77 4.77
N ARG A 367 -18.58 -11.71 4.82
CA ARG A 367 -17.72 -11.40 5.98
C ARG A 367 -18.13 -10.13 6.70
N GLU A 368 -18.26 -10.20 8.01
CA GLU A 368 -18.40 -9.03 8.88
C GLU A 368 -17.04 -8.56 9.39
N GLN A 369 -16.93 -7.27 9.69
CA GLN A 369 -15.76 -6.65 10.31
C GLN A 369 -16.18 -5.57 11.30
N TYR A 370 -15.41 -5.45 12.39
CA TYR A 370 -15.69 -4.53 13.49
C TYR A 370 -14.51 -3.60 13.77
N PHE A 371 -13.66 -3.35 12.76
CA PHE A 371 -12.48 -2.51 12.91
C PHE A 371 -12.87 -1.08 13.30
N LYS A 372 -12.24 -0.60 14.39
CA LYS A 372 -12.39 0.77 14.91
C LYS A 372 -11.03 1.41 15.10
N ASP A 373 -10.96 2.71 14.86
CA ASP A 373 -9.74 3.48 15.06
C ASP A 373 -9.76 3.95 16.51
N ILE A 374 -8.88 3.41 17.33
CA ILE A 374 -8.82 3.74 18.77
C ILE A 374 -8.35 5.19 19.03
N TYR A 375 -7.89 5.89 18.00
CA TYR A 375 -7.41 7.27 18.07
C TYR A 375 -8.36 8.28 17.43
N TYR A 376 -9.57 7.87 17.00
CA TYR A 376 -10.57 8.74 16.37
C TYR A 376 -11.33 9.64 17.35
#